data_AF-A0A536JN33-F1
#
_entry.id   AF-A0A536JN33-F1
#
_cell.length_a   1.000
_cell.length_b   1.000
_cell.length_c   1.000
_cell.angle_alpha   90.00
_cell.angle_beta   90.00
_cell.angle_gamma   90.00
#
_symmetry.space_group_name_H-M   'P 1'
#
loop_
_entity.id
_entity.type
_entity.pdbx_description
1 polymer ?
#
loop_
_entity_poly.entity_id
_entity_poly.type
_entity_poly.pdbx_seq_one_letter_code
_entity_poly.pdbx_strand_id
1 'polypeptide(L)'
;MHKVKLESVRRKSGGRIHLTPKVPRSGPVTTLCSQTLADGSYAAVDAEPDCANCIRRSKDQARISGAFFAQEEGSELLRLSLEQARARKPDLRVLPRPGAAKERPVVWPAPKPPAETVPDRVGELVTRGFKPSGEGVWRSPQGVIVRMRKHGKEWRFAELVFEGSIVATRVEDGIRVRAGDVEVSPSDAGLEVQLKKGAGR
;
A
#
# COMPACT_ATOMS: atom_id res chain seq x y z
N MET A 1 -28.11 9.90 2.29
CA MET A 1 -27.28 8.68 2.29
C MET A 1 -27.94 7.64 1.40
N HIS A 2 -27.37 7.34 0.23
CA HIS A 2 -27.89 6.27 -0.63
C HIS A 2 -27.51 4.92 -0.02
N LYS A 3 -28.50 4.11 0.38
CA LYS A 3 -28.24 2.74 0.85
C LYS A 3 -27.96 1.86 -0.37
N VAL A 4 -26.74 1.35 -0.50
CA VAL A 4 -26.38 0.38 -1.55
C VAL A 4 -27.21 -0.89 -1.34
N LYS A 5 -27.93 -1.34 -2.38
CA LYS A 5 -28.68 -2.60 -2.35
C LYS A 5 -27.68 -3.74 -2.53
N LEU A 6 -27.60 -4.64 -1.54
CA LEU A 6 -26.75 -5.82 -1.62
C LEU A 6 -27.50 -6.97 -2.28
N GLU A 7 -26.80 -7.76 -3.07
CA GLU A 7 -27.32 -8.93 -3.78
C GLU A 7 -26.80 -10.22 -3.12
N SER A 8 -27.64 -11.24 -3.12
CA SER A 8 -27.33 -12.56 -2.55
C SER A 8 -26.83 -13.50 -3.65
N VAL A 9 -25.69 -14.15 -3.41
CA VAL A 9 -25.09 -15.13 -4.32
C VAL A 9 -24.81 -16.44 -3.61
N ARG A 10 -25.01 -17.54 -4.32
CA ARG A 10 -24.69 -18.90 -3.84
C ARG A 10 -23.82 -19.61 -4.86
N ARG A 11 -22.94 -20.48 -4.40
CA ARG A 11 -22.21 -21.40 -5.29
C ARG A 11 -23.18 -22.39 -5.94
N LYS A 12 -22.98 -22.72 -7.23
CA LYS A 12 -23.78 -23.74 -7.94
C LYS A 12 -23.58 -25.14 -7.36
N SER A 13 -22.42 -25.42 -6.78
CA SER A 13 -22.13 -26.64 -6.01
C SER A 13 -22.94 -26.75 -4.71
N GLY A 14 -23.79 -25.78 -4.41
CA GLY A 14 -24.49 -25.67 -3.14
C GLY A 14 -23.65 -25.00 -2.05
N GLY A 15 -24.25 -24.86 -0.87
CA GLY A 15 -23.64 -24.24 0.31
C GLY A 15 -24.23 -22.87 0.62
N ARG A 16 -23.41 -22.06 1.29
CA ARG A 16 -23.81 -20.81 1.91
C ARG A 16 -24.18 -19.71 0.90
N ILE A 17 -25.10 -18.84 1.30
CA ILE A 17 -25.53 -17.64 0.60
C ILE A 17 -24.72 -16.45 1.13
N HIS A 18 -23.96 -15.85 0.23
CA HIS A 18 -23.07 -14.73 0.49
C HIS A 18 -23.66 -13.44 -0.05
N LEU A 19 -23.29 -12.30 0.54
CA LEU A 19 -23.66 -10.99 0.01
C LEU A 19 -22.55 -10.45 -0.88
N THR A 20 -22.94 -9.78 -1.95
CA THR A 20 -22.06 -8.98 -2.81
C THR A 20 -22.72 -7.64 -3.12
N PRO A 21 -21.96 -6.55 -3.32
CA PRO A 21 -22.54 -5.27 -3.72
C PRO A 21 -23.31 -5.31 -5.04
N LYS A 22 -22.85 -6.13 -5.99
CA LYS A 22 -23.47 -6.31 -7.30
C LYS A 22 -23.02 -7.64 -7.90
N VAL A 23 -23.93 -8.36 -8.53
CA VAL A 23 -23.59 -9.55 -9.31
C VAL A 23 -23.24 -9.11 -10.75
N PRO A 24 -21.99 -9.35 -11.22
CA PRO A 24 -21.62 -8.99 -12.58
C PRO A 24 -22.30 -9.94 -13.58
N ARG A 25 -22.52 -9.46 -14.81
CA ARG A 25 -23.16 -10.25 -15.88
C ARG A 25 -22.24 -11.37 -16.39
N SER A 26 -20.93 -11.19 -16.28
CA SER A 26 -19.86 -12.12 -16.65
C SER A 26 -18.64 -11.84 -15.78
N GLY A 27 -17.79 -12.83 -15.55
CA GLY A 27 -16.59 -12.68 -14.73
C GLY A 27 -16.74 -13.09 -13.26
N PRO A 28 -15.66 -12.99 -12.47
CA PRO A 28 -15.66 -13.43 -11.08
C PRO A 28 -16.40 -12.43 -10.17
N VAL A 29 -17.14 -12.95 -9.18
CA VAL A 29 -17.80 -12.13 -8.16
C VAL A 29 -17.04 -12.20 -6.85
N THR A 30 -16.75 -11.04 -6.26
CA THR A 30 -16.17 -10.94 -4.91
C THR A 30 -17.29 -10.67 -3.90
N THR A 31 -17.40 -11.54 -2.90
CA THR A 31 -18.40 -11.42 -1.83
C THR A 31 -17.86 -10.54 -0.68
N LEU A 32 -18.75 -10.04 0.19
CA LEU A 32 -18.37 -9.21 1.34
C LEU A 32 -17.47 -9.95 2.35
N CYS A 33 -17.51 -11.28 2.37
CA CYS A 33 -16.57 -12.08 3.16
C CYS A 33 -15.20 -12.28 2.48
N SER A 34 -14.91 -11.55 1.41
CA SER A 34 -13.65 -11.59 0.66
C SER A 34 -13.42 -12.92 -0.06
N GLN A 35 -14.49 -13.62 -0.42
CA GLN A 35 -14.42 -14.84 -1.23
C GLN A 35 -14.71 -14.50 -2.68
N THR A 36 -13.78 -14.85 -3.57
CA THR A 36 -13.94 -14.75 -5.02
C THR A 36 -14.56 -16.04 -5.55
N LEU A 37 -15.67 -15.92 -6.26
CA LEU A 37 -16.32 -17.03 -6.97
C LEU A 37 -16.04 -16.84 -8.46
N ALA A 38 -15.51 -17.86 -9.11
CA ALA A 38 -15.20 -17.81 -10.54
C ALA A 38 -16.48 -17.69 -11.39
N ASP A 39 -16.33 -17.19 -12.61
CA ASP A 39 -17.44 -17.12 -13.56
C ASP A 39 -18.08 -18.50 -13.75
N GLY A 40 -19.41 -18.51 -13.85
CA GLY A 40 -20.20 -19.73 -13.97
C GLY A 40 -20.26 -20.62 -12.71
N SER A 41 -19.48 -20.34 -11.65
CA SER A 41 -19.47 -21.14 -10.40
C SER A 41 -20.50 -20.68 -9.36
N TYR A 42 -21.16 -19.55 -9.60
CA TYR A 42 -22.16 -18.96 -8.71
C TYR A 42 -23.48 -18.67 -9.43
N ALA A 43 -24.52 -18.42 -8.65
CA ALA A 43 -25.82 -17.95 -9.10
C ALA A 43 -26.32 -16.86 -8.15
N ALA A 44 -26.93 -15.81 -8.71
CA ALA A 44 -27.72 -14.87 -7.94
C ALA A 44 -28.96 -15.60 -7.39
N VAL A 45 -29.27 -15.36 -6.12
CA VAL A 45 -30.42 -15.96 -5.44
C VAL A 45 -31.16 -14.86 -4.67
N ASP A 46 -32.49 -14.93 -4.63
CA ASP A 46 -33.29 -13.97 -3.84
C ASP A 46 -33.48 -14.40 -2.37
N ALA A 47 -32.77 -15.45 -1.95
CA ALA A 47 -32.84 -15.97 -0.59
C ALA A 47 -31.99 -15.14 0.39
N GLU A 48 -32.37 -15.19 1.67
CA GLU A 48 -31.66 -14.50 2.74
C GLU A 48 -30.22 -15.02 2.88
N PRO A 49 -29.24 -14.14 3.11
CA PRO A 49 -27.84 -14.53 3.29
C PRO A 49 -27.67 -15.31 4.60
N ASP A 50 -26.98 -16.45 4.54
CA ASP A 50 -26.65 -17.27 5.73
C ASP A 50 -25.20 -17.06 6.21
N CYS A 51 -24.39 -16.35 5.43
CA CYS A 51 -22.99 -16.14 5.76
C CYS A 51 -22.85 -15.08 6.87
N ALA A 52 -22.57 -15.52 8.10
CA ALA A 52 -22.39 -14.66 9.26
C ALA A 52 -21.38 -13.50 9.05
N ASN A 53 -20.29 -13.75 8.29
CA ASN A 53 -19.31 -12.72 7.94
C ASN A 53 -19.88 -11.67 6.97
N CYS A 54 -20.70 -12.08 6.00
CA CYS A 54 -21.37 -11.16 5.09
C CYS A 54 -22.39 -10.31 5.83
N ILE A 55 -23.21 -10.91 6.70
CA ILE A 55 -24.21 -10.22 7.52
C ILE A 55 -23.53 -9.16 8.40
N ARG A 56 -22.45 -9.52 9.11
CA ARG A 56 -21.71 -8.57 9.95
C ARG A 56 -21.14 -7.40 9.15
N ARG A 57 -20.60 -7.67 7.96
CA ARG A 57 -19.96 -6.66 7.10
C ARG A 57 -20.95 -5.85 6.27
N SER A 58 -22.22 -6.27 6.16
CA SER A 58 -23.28 -5.55 5.44
C SER A 58 -23.61 -4.17 6.01
N LYS A 59 -23.20 -3.88 7.25
CA LYS A 59 -23.42 -2.59 7.92
C LYS A 59 -22.26 -1.61 7.73
N ASP A 60 -21.12 -2.08 7.20
CA ASP A 60 -19.89 -1.30 7.05
C ASP A 60 -19.77 -0.74 5.62
N GLN A 61 -20.03 0.56 5.47
CA GLN A 61 -20.01 1.27 4.18
C GLN A 61 -18.63 1.25 3.51
N ALA A 62 -17.54 1.24 4.28
CA ALA A 62 -16.18 1.20 3.74
C ALA A 62 -15.90 -0.17 3.08
N ARG A 63 -16.41 -1.25 3.68
CA ARG A 63 -16.25 -2.60 3.14
C ARG A 63 -17.13 -2.88 1.93
N ILE A 64 -18.34 -2.33 1.90
CA ILE A 64 -19.21 -2.41 0.72
C ILE A 64 -18.54 -1.71 -0.47
N SER A 65 -18.00 -0.51 -0.24
CA SER A 65 -17.26 0.22 -1.27
C SER A 65 -16.04 -0.56 -1.75
N GLY A 66 -15.23 -1.12 -0.83
CA GLY A 66 -14.07 -1.93 -1.18
C GLY A 66 -14.40 -3.19 -1.98
N ALA A 67 -15.49 -3.88 -1.65
CA ALA A 67 -15.94 -5.05 -2.41
C ALA A 67 -16.42 -4.68 -3.83
N PHE A 68 -16.99 -3.48 -4.01
CA PHE A 68 -17.36 -2.95 -5.33
C PHE A 68 -16.12 -2.66 -6.18
N PHE A 69 -15.06 -2.08 -5.60
CA PHE A 69 -13.78 -1.83 -6.29
C PHE A 69 -12.97 -3.09 -6.60
N ALA A 70 -13.20 -4.17 -5.87
CA ALA A 70 -12.56 -5.47 -6.11
C ALA A 70 -13.18 -6.24 -7.29
N GLN A 71 -14.23 -5.71 -7.91
CA GLN A 71 -14.82 -6.22 -9.14
C GLN A 71 -14.29 -5.43 -10.34
N GLU A 72 -14.28 -6.07 -11.52
CA GLU A 72 -13.73 -5.50 -12.75
C GLU A 72 -14.35 -4.13 -13.06
N GLU A 73 -15.67 -3.99 -12.89
CA GLU A 73 -16.40 -2.75 -13.13
C GLU A 73 -16.03 -1.62 -12.15
N GLY A 74 -15.65 -1.94 -10.92
CA GLY A 74 -15.18 -0.97 -9.95
C GLY A 74 -13.78 -0.43 -10.29
N SER A 75 -12.93 -1.29 -10.84
CA SER A 75 -11.60 -0.90 -11.33
C SER A 75 -11.69 -0.01 -12.58
N GLU A 76 -12.65 -0.28 -13.47
CA GLU A 76 -12.93 0.55 -14.63
C GLU A 76 -13.48 1.93 -14.24
N LEU A 77 -14.37 2.01 -13.25
CA LEU A 77 -14.87 3.29 -12.74
C LEU A 77 -13.76 4.14 -12.11
N LEU A 78 -12.83 3.51 -11.37
CA LEU A 78 -11.66 4.20 -10.85
C LEU A 78 -10.76 4.70 -11.98
N ARG A 79 -10.54 3.86 -13.01
CA ARG A 79 -9.75 4.23 -14.19
C ARG A 79 -10.36 5.43 -14.92
N LEU A 80 -11.66 5.41 -15.19
CA LEU A 80 -12.39 6.51 -15.83
C LEU A 80 -12.34 7.79 -14.98
N SER A 81 -12.46 7.67 -13.65
CA SER A 81 -12.34 8.80 -12.73
C SER A 81 -10.93 9.42 -12.74
N LEU A 82 -9.89 8.59 -12.78
CA LEU A 82 -8.50 9.05 -12.91
C LEU A 82 -8.21 9.68 -14.27
N GLU A 83 -8.78 9.15 -15.36
CA GLU A 83 -8.69 9.73 -16.70
C GLU A 83 -9.38 11.11 -16.74
N GLN A 84 -10.56 11.26 -16.13
CA GLN A 84 -11.23 12.56 -15.99
C GLN A 84 -10.46 13.54 -15.10
N ALA A 85 -9.85 13.07 -14.00
CA ALA A 85 -9.04 13.90 -13.12
C ALA A 85 -7.74 14.36 -13.79
N ARG A 86 -7.14 13.53 -14.67
CA ARG A 86 -5.98 13.89 -15.50
C ARG A 86 -6.36 14.87 -16.62
N ALA A 87 -7.55 14.73 -17.20
CA ALA A 87 -8.05 15.64 -18.23
C ALA A 87 -8.44 17.03 -17.67
N ARG A 88 -8.85 17.09 -16.39
CA ARG A 88 -8.96 18.36 -15.66
C ARG A 88 -7.56 18.86 -15.29
N LYS A 89 -6.97 19.70 -16.15
CA LYS A 89 -5.87 20.59 -15.72
C LYS A 89 -6.33 21.33 -14.45
N PRO A 90 -5.56 21.31 -13.34
CA PRO A 90 -5.86 22.19 -12.23
C PRO A 90 -5.73 23.63 -12.73
N ASP A 91 -6.85 24.36 -12.78
CA ASP A 91 -6.82 25.80 -13.02
C ASP A 91 -6.25 26.44 -11.76
N LEU A 92 -4.92 26.49 -11.67
CA LEU A 92 -4.19 27.26 -10.67
C LEU A 92 -4.35 28.74 -10.99
N ARG A 93 -5.59 29.26 -10.91
CA ARG A 93 -5.84 30.69 -10.85
C ARG A 93 -5.36 31.18 -9.49
N VAL A 94 -4.10 31.58 -9.45
CA VAL A 94 -3.57 32.46 -8.40
C VAL A 94 -4.38 33.75 -8.47
N LEU A 95 -5.32 33.95 -7.53
CA LEU A 95 -6.04 35.20 -7.39
C LEU A 95 -5.01 36.31 -7.05
N PRO A 96 -5.02 37.46 -7.75
CA PRO A 96 -4.17 38.59 -7.39
C PRO A 96 -4.70 39.20 -6.09
N ARG A 97 -3.87 39.24 -5.04
CA ARG A 97 -4.19 39.92 -3.78
C ARG A 97 -4.11 41.43 -3.98
N PRO A 98 -5.15 42.21 -3.65
CA PRO A 98 -5.03 43.66 -3.52
C PRO A 98 -4.55 44.02 -2.11
N GLY A 99 -3.59 44.95 -2.03
CA GLY A 99 -3.41 45.85 -0.89
C GLY A 99 -2.68 45.29 0.33
N ALA A 100 -1.48 45.82 0.57
CA ALA A 100 -0.77 45.69 1.84
C ALA A 100 -1.51 46.45 2.96
N ALA A 101 -1.83 45.76 4.05
CA ALA A 101 -1.93 46.35 5.37
C ALA A 101 -1.22 45.42 6.37
N LYS A 102 -0.25 45.99 7.10
CA LYS A 102 0.54 45.32 8.13
C LYS A 102 -0.38 44.92 9.29
N GLU A 103 -0.72 43.63 9.38
CA GLU A 103 -1.03 43.00 10.65
C GLU A 103 0.09 42.01 10.95
N ARG A 104 0.86 42.27 12.01
CA ARG A 104 1.83 41.31 12.53
C ARG A 104 1.05 40.12 13.08
N PRO A 105 1.12 38.93 12.47
CA PRO A 105 0.49 37.75 13.04
C PRO A 105 1.31 37.35 14.27
N VAL A 106 0.64 37.20 15.41
CA VAL A 106 1.22 36.52 16.57
C VAL A 106 1.61 35.11 16.12
N VAL A 107 2.92 34.89 16.00
CA VAL A 107 3.48 33.58 15.67
C VAL A 107 3.30 32.70 16.89
N TRP A 108 2.24 31.91 16.91
CA TRP A 108 2.23 30.71 17.73
C TRP A 108 3.30 29.78 17.15
N PRO A 109 4.36 29.43 17.89
CA PRO A 109 5.31 28.43 17.42
C PRO A 109 4.52 27.13 17.26
N ALA A 110 4.34 26.70 16.02
CA ALA A 110 3.87 25.34 15.76
C ALA A 110 4.79 24.41 16.57
N PRO A 111 4.24 23.50 17.40
CA PRO A 111 5.07 22.55 18.11
C PRO A 111 5.91 21.84 17.06
N LYS A 112 7.23 22.06 17.13
CA LYS A 112 8.19 21.39 16.28
C LYS A 112 7.92 19.90 16.51
N PRO A 113 7.45 19.13 15.49
CA PRO A 113 7.27 17.70 15.69
C PRO A 113 8.61 17.20 16.22
N PRO A 114 8.62 16.43 17.33
CA PRO A 114 9.87 15.93 17.88
C PRO A 114 10.61 15.28 16.73
N ALA A 115 11.86 15.67 16.52
CA ALA A 115 12.68 15.00 15.53
C ALA A 115 12.63 13.52 15.93
N GLU A 116 11.92 12.72 15.13
CA GLU A 116 12.05 11.28 15.19
C GLU A 116 13.52 11.05 14.86
N THR A 117 14.33 10.95 15.91
CA THR A 117 15.71 10.51 15.84
C THR A 117 15.62 9.06 15.41
N VAL A 118 15.40 8.87 14.11
CA VAL A 118 15.58 7.60 13.46
C VAL A 118 17.00 7.19 13.83
N PRO A 119 17.18 6.10 14.60
CA PRO A 119 18.50 5.71 15.04
C PRO A 119 19.36 5.46 13.81
N ASP A 120 20.64 5.86 13.86
CA ASP A 120 21.60 5.74 12.75
C ASP A 120 21.72 4.29 12.21
N ARG A 121 21.33 3.31 13.04
CA ARG A 121 21.27 1.89 12.72
C ARG A 121 20.01 1.25 13.29
N VAL A 122 19.31 0.47 12.47
CA VAL A 122 18.17 -0.37 12.85
C VAL A 122 18.57 -1.82 12.60
N GLY A 123 19.12 -2.46 13.63
CA GLY A 123 19.67 -3.82 13.54
C GLY A 123 20.73 -3.92 12.44
N GLU A 124 20.45 -4.69 11.40
CA GLU A 124 21.33 -4.90 10.24
C GLU A 124 21.31 -3.75 9.21
N LEU A 125 20.41 -2.77 9.34
CA LEU A 125 20.29 -1.64 8.40
C LEU A 125 20.95 -0.37 8.94
N VAL A 126 21.82 0.25 8.14
CA VAL A 126 22.28 1.63 8.33
C VAL A 126 21.25 2.58 7.73
N THR A 127 20.53 3.34 8.57
CA THR A 127 19.36 4.14 8.15
C THR A 127 19.74 5.44 7.45
N ARG A 128 21.01 5.85 7.50
CA ARG A 128 21.49 7.10 6.90
C ARG A 128 21.18 7.17 5.41
N GLY A 129 20.31 8.10 5.03
CA GLY A 129 19.90 8.35 3.64
C GLY A 129 18.72 7.50 3.16
N PHE A 130 18.25 6.52 3.94
CA PHE A 130 16.99 5.83 3.67
C PHE A 130 15.81 6.63 4.19
N LYS A 131 14.69 6.59 3.48
CA LYS A 131 13.40 7.14 3.92
C LYS A 131 12.52 6.02 4.50
N PRO A 132 12.01 6.14 5.73
CA PRO A 132 11.05 5.17 6.25
C PRO A 132 9.77 5.20 5.41
N SER A 133 9.26 4.03 5.04
CA SER A 133 8.06 3.87 4.18
C SER A 133 6.99 2.98 4.81
N GLY A 134 7.20 2.55 6.06
CA GLY A 134 6.30 1.68 6.83
C GLY A 134 7.05 0.98 7.97
N GLU A 135 6.36 0.19 8.80
CA GLU A 135 7.00 -0.58 9.86
C GLU A 135 8.01 -1.58 9.27
N GLY A 136 9.30 -1.39 9.59
CA GLY A 136 10.38 -2.22 9.06
C GLY A 136 10.68 -2.01 7.57
N VAL A 137 10.07 -1.03 6.90
CA VAL A 137 10.26 -0.81 5.45
C VAL A 137 10.99 0.50 5.19
N TRP A 138 12.07 0.41 4.41
CA TRP A 138 12.97 1.51 4.12
C TRP A 138 13.15 1.65 2.61
N ARG A 139 13.22 2.89 2.13
CA ARG A 139 13.36 3.20 0.71
C ARG A 139 14.60 4.03 0.44
N SER A 140 15.42 3.61 -0.52
CA SER A 140 16.58 4.37 -0.98
C SER A 140 16.18 5.48 -1.97
N PRO A 141 17.06 6.48 -2.20
CA PRO A 141 16.88 7.49 -3.24
C PRO A 141 16.63 6.93 -4.65
N GLN A 142 17.29 5.84 -5.04
CA GLN A 142 17.07 5.19 -6.35
C GLN A 142 15.86 4.23 -6.37
N GLY A 143 15.07 4.19 -5.30
CA GLY A 143 13.83 3.43 -5.24
C GLY A 143 13.98 1.97 -4.83
N VAL A 144 15.13 1.57 -4.28
CA VAL A 144 15.31 0.25 -3.66
C VAL A 144 14.49 0.17 -2.38
N ILE A 145 13.75 -0.92 -2.20
CA ILE A 145 12.97 -1.17 -0.99
C ILE A 145 13.69 -2.23 -0.17
N VAL A 146 14.02 -1.90 1.07
CA VAL A 146 14.60 -2.80 2.06
C VAL A 146 13.55 -3.12 3.10
N ARG A 147 13.27 -4.41 3.31
CA ARG A 147 12.37 -4.89 4.35
C ARG A 147 13.17 -5.55 5.47
N MET A 148 12.93 -5.06 6.67
CA MET A 148 13.45 -5.56 7.93
C MET A 148 12.34 -6.32 8.64
N ARG A 149 12.65 -7.49 9.18
CA ARG A 149 11.73 -8.27 10.02
C ARG A 149 12.20 -8.22 11.46
N LYS A 150 11.25 -8.00 12.37
CA LYS A 150 11.53 -8.05 13.81
C LYS A 150 11.72 -9.50 14.25
N HIS A 151 12.87 -9.81 14.82
CA HIS A 151 13.21 -11.10 15.40
C HIS A 151 13.51 -10.91 16.89
N GLY A 152 12.49 -11.09 17.73
CA GLY A 152 12.58 -10.78 19.16
C GLY A 152 12.70 -9.28 19.40
N LYS A 153 13.83 -8.85 19.97
CA LYS A 153 14.16 -7.43 20.22
C LYS A 153 14.94 -6.76 19.10
N GLU A 154 15.40 -7.51 18.09
CA GLU A 154 16.29 -7.03 17.03
C GLU A 154 15.59 -7.01 15.66
N TRP A 155 16.10 -6.19 14.75
CA TRP A 155 15.63 -6.12 13.36
C TRP A 155 16.65 -6.78 12.44
N ARG A 156 16.19 -7.74 11.63
CA ARG A 156 17.03 -8.45 10.66
C ARG A 156 16.59 -8.17 9.24
N PHE A 157 17.55 -8.12 8.32
CA PHE A 157 17.29 -8.03 6.90
C PHE A 157 16.50 -9.25 6.44
N ALA A 158 15.39 -9.00 5.75
CA ALA A 158 14.52 -10.05 5.25
C ALA A 158 14.50 -10.09 3.72
N GLU A 159 14.39 -8.92 3.08
CA GLU A 159 14.20 -8.83 1.65
C GLU A 159 14.69 -7.48 1.11
N LEU A 160 15.20 -7.52 -0.12
CA LEU A 160 15.44 -6.34 -0.95
C LEU A 160 14.65 -6.47 -2.25
N VAL A 161 13.86 -5.44 -2.57
CA VAL A 161 13.11 -5.35 -3.82
C VAL A 161 13.64 -4.18 -4.62
N PHE A 162 14.07 -4.45 -5.85
CA PHE A 162 14.56 -3.45 -6.78
C PHE A 162 14.17 -3.83 -8.20
N GLU A 163 13.60 -2.87 -8.93
CA GLU A 163 13.27 -3.03 -10.35
C GLU A 163 14.49 -2.65 -11.19
N GLY A 164 15.41 -3.62 -11.36
CA GLY A 164 16.63 -3.42 -12.12
C GLY A 164 17.62 -4.57 -11.95
N SER A 165 18.83 -4.40 -12.50
CA SER A 165 19.88 -5.41 -12.37
C SER A 165 20.42 -5.48 -10.95
N ILE A 166 20.51 -6.70 -10.43
CA ILE A 166 21.16 -7.01 -9.17
C ILE A 166 22.53 -7.63 -9.48
N VAL A 167 23.58 -7.11 -8.87
CA VAL A 167 24.94 -7.63 -8.98
C VAL A 167 25.26 -8.42 -7.72
N ALA A 168 25.45 -9.73 -7.86
CA ALA A 168 25.90 -10.60 -6.79
C ALA A 168 27.39 -10.89 -6.98
N THR A 169 28.21 -10.56 -5.99
CA THR A 169 29.66 -10.78 -6.00
C THR A 169 30.03 -11.72 -4.86
N ARG A 170 30.72 -12.82 -5.16
CA ARG A 170 31.26 -13.72 -4.12
C ARG A 170 32.43 -13.02 -3.41
N VAL A 171 32.40 -13.02 -2.09
CA VAL A 171 33.46 -12.53 -1.19
C VAL A 171 33.85 -13.66 -0.22
N GLU A 172 34.90 -13.46 0.56
CA GLU A 172 35.42 -14.49 1.50
C GLU A 172 34.33 -14.99 2.45
N ASP A 173 33.52 -14.08 3.00
CA ASP A 173 32.47 -14.40 3.99
C ASP A 173 31.05 -14.54 3.39
N GLY A 174 30.94 -14.79 2.08
CA GLY A 174 29.65 -15.08 1.43
C GLY A 174 29.40 -14.32 0.13
N ILE A 175 28.20 -13.73 0.00
CA ILE A 175 27.78 -13.02 -1.21
C ILE A 175 27.45 -11.58 -0.84
N ARG A 176 28.16 -10.64 -1.49
CA ARG A 176 27.78 -9.22 -1.50
C ARG A 176 26.75 -8.99 -2.61
N VAL A 177 25.62 -8.40 -2.26
CA VAL A 177 24.54 -8.11 -3.20
C VAL A 177 24.42 -6.60 -3.38
N ARG A 178 24.39 -6.13 -4.63
CA ARG A 178 24.20 -4.73 -4.96
C ARG A 178 22.97 -4.55 -5.84
N ALA A 179 22.10 -3.65 -5.44
CA ALA A 179 20.89 -3.28 -6.17
C ALA A 179 20.79 -1.75 -6.17
N GLY A 180 20.95 -1.12 -7.34
CA GLY A 180 20.98 0.34 -7.47
C GLY A 180 22.04 1.01 -6.59
N ASP A 181 21.58 1.80 -5.63
CA ASP A 181 22.35 2.52 -4.60
C ASP A 181 22.42 1.79 -3.26
N VAL A 182 21.93 0.56 -3.15
CA VAL A 182 22.00 -0.24 -1.92
C VAL A 182 23.00 -1.38 -2.07
N GLU A 183 23.78 -1.59 -1.03
CA GLU A 183 24.69 -2.72 -0.88
C GLU A 183 24.33 -3.51 0.37
N VAL A 184 24.28 -4.84 0.22
CA VAL A 184 24.13 -5.82 1.30
C VAL A 184 25.43 -6.63 1.36
N SER A 185 26.11 -6.57 2.51
CA SER A 185 27.37 -7.26 2.74
C SER A 185 27.28 -8.20 3.94
N PRO A 186 27.94 -9.38 3.89
CA PRO A 186 28.14 -10.20 5.08
C PRO A 186 28.90 -9.41 6.15
N SER A 187 28.57 -9.66 7.42
CA SER A 187 29.23 -9.08 8.60
C SER A 187 29.28 -10.11 9.73
N ASP A 188 30.13 -9.90 10.75
CA ASP A 188 30.27 -10.81 11.89
C ASP A 188 28.95 -11.09 12.64
N ALA A 189 28.00 -10.15 12.57
CA ALA A 189 26.69 -10.22 13.23
C ALA A 189 25.55 -10.69 12.32
N GLY A 190 25.82 -11.01 11.05
CA GLY A 190 24.81 -11.36 10.05
C GLY A 190 25.01 -10.59 8.76
N LEU A 191 24.05 -9.74 8.40
CA LEU A 191 24.13 -8.89 7.20
C LEU A 191 24.24 -7.42 7.60
N GLU A 192 24.93 -6.62 6.79
CA GLU A 192 24.88 -5.16 6.86
C GLU A 192 24.28 -4.63 5.57
N VAL A 193 23.24 -3.80 5.71
CA VAL A 193 22.56 -3.13 4.60
C VAL A 193 22.83 -1.64 4.69
N GLN A 194 23.38 -1.06 3.63
CA GLN A 194 23.69 0.36 3.60
C GLN A 194 23.51 0.94 2.20
N LEU A 195 23.37 2.27 2.12
CA LEU A 195 23.55 2.95 0.85
C LEU A 195 25.02 2.80 0.45
N LYS A 196 25.25 2.45 -0.82
CA LYS A 196 26.56 2.53 -1.42
C LYS A 196 27.07 3.95 -1.18
N LYS A 197 28.25 4.07 -0.57
CA LYS A 197 29.01 5.32 -0.63
C LYS A 197 29.28 5.59 -2.10
N GLY A 198 28.49 6.48 -2.69
CA GLY A 198 28.88 7.11 -3.94
C GLY A 198 30.25 7.70 -3.71
N ALA A 199 31.19 7.38 -4.60
CA ALA A 199 32.31 8.26 -4.88
C ALA A 199 31.70 9.64 -5.18
N GLY A 200 31.59 10.47 -4.15
CA GLY A 200 31.32 11.88 -4.32
C GLY A 200 32.48 12.45 -5.12
N ARG A 201 32.14 13.14 -6.19
CA ARG A 201 33.03 14.12 -6.83
C ARG A 201 33.60 15.08 -5.80
#